data_AF-A0A7W1MTI2-F1
#
_entry.id   AF-A0A7W1MTI2-F1
#
_cell.length_a   1.000
_cell.length_b   1.000
_cell.length_c   1.000
_cell.angle_alpha   90.00
_cell.angle_beta   90.00
_cell.angle_gamma   90.00
#
_symmetry.space_group_name_H-M   'P 1'
#
loop_
_entity.id
_entity.type
_entity.pdbx_description
1 polymer ?
#
loop_
_entity_poly.entity_id
_entity_poly.type
_entity_poly.pdbx_seq_one_letter_code
_entity_poly.pdbx_strand_id
1 'polypeptide(L)'
;MSSTEERVSRLHAGRLIDLHFDLPLSLFLSRPRRNVIAADFLPEFEAGEIGLLGVALYIEVQYVPDQALRVALDRVALLKVELESTSRLVLCKTSAEIEQAQV
;
A
#
# COMPACT_ATOMS: atom_id res chain seq x y z
N MET A 1 31.38 -3.54 18.63
CA MET A 1 30.90 -4.11 17.36
C MET A 1 29.39 -3.90 17.33
N SER A 2 28.82 -3.30 16.28
CA SER A 2 27.37 -3.09 16.25
C SER A 2 26.65 -4.43 16.12
N SER A 3 25.48 -4.59 16.74
CA SER A 3 24.68 -5.81 16.60
C SER A 3 24.17 -5.98 15.16
N THR A 4 23.67 -7.16 14.82
CA THR A 4 23.05 -7.40 13.51
C THR A 4 21.83 -6.51 13.30
N GLU A 5 21.03 -6.32 14.33
CA GLU A 5 19.82 -5.48 14.35
C GLU A 5 20.15 -4.02 14.08
N GLU A 6 21.20 -3.48 14.70
CA GLU A 6 21.67 -2.11 14.45
C GLU A 6 22.12 -1.91 12.99
N ARG A 7 22.67 -2.97 12.36
CA ARG A 7 23.06 -2.93 10.95
C ARG A 7 21.84 -2.98 10.03
N VAL A 8 20.86 -3.82 10.35
CA VAL A 8 19.61 -3.92 9.59
C VAL A 8 18.84 -2.61 9.65
N SER A 9 18.63 -2.05 10.84
CA SER A 9 17.93 -0.78 11.00
C SER A 9 18.61 0.36 10.23
N ARG A 10 19.96 0.42 10.22
CA ARG A 10 20.68 1.42 9.42
C ARG A 10 20.50 1.23 7.91
N LEU A 11 20.38 -0.01 7.44
CA LEU A 11 20.16 -0.29 6.01
C LEU A 11 18.72 -0.01 5.59
N HIS A 12 17.75 -0.28 6.48
CA HIS A 12 16.34 -0.09 6.22
C HIS A 12 15.95 1.37 6.37
N ALA A 13 16.13 2.00 7.53
CA ALA A 13 16.02 3.44 7.80
C ALA A 13 14.93 4.18 6.98
N GLY A 14 13.73 3.60 6.89
CA GLY A 14 12.58 4.15 6.14
C GLY A 14 12.63 4.01 4.62
N ARG A 15 13.45 3.10 4.08
CA ARG A 15 13.73 2.92 2.65
C ARG A 15 13.33 1.54 2.14
N LEU A 16 12.57 0.77 2.91
CA LEU A 16 12.12 -0.53 2.42
C LEU A 16 11.05 -0.32 1.36
N ILE A 17 11.24 -0.98 0.21
CA ILE A 17 10.37 -0.87 -0.95
C ILE A 17 9.80 -2.26 -1.20
N ASP A 18 8.48 -2.37 -1.13
CA ASP A 18 7.74 -3.51 -1.66
C ASP A 18 7.07 -3.07 -2.96
N LEU A 19 7.14 -3.87 -4.01
CA LEU A 19 6.57 -3.56 -5.33
C LEU A 19 5.33 -4.40 -5.67
N HIS A 20 4.88 -5.27 -4.77
CA HIS A 20 3.78 -6.19 -5.04
C HIS A 20 2.99 -6.56 -3.78
N PHE A 21 2.28 -5.57 -3.22
CA PHE A 21 1.48 -5.74 -2.02
C PHE A 21 -0.03 -5.77 -2.32
N ASP A 22 -0.75 -6.80 -1.88
CA ASP A 22 -2.18 -7.03 -2.14
C ASP A 22 -3.14 -6.18 -1.27
N LEU A 23 -2.79 -4.91 -1.04
CA LEU A 23 -3.62 -3.98 -0.27
C LEU A 23 -5.03 -3.81 -0.88
N PRO A 24 -5.22 -3.58 -2.20
CA PRO A 24 -6.55 -3.34 -2.76
C PRO A 24 -7.49 -4.55 -2.59
N LEU A 25 -6.94 -5.77 -2.66
CA LEU A 25 -7.71 -6.99 -2.37
C LEU A 25 -8.10 -7.05 -0.88
N SER A 26 -7.14 -6.79 0.02
CA SER A 26 -7.38 -6.78 1.46
C SER A 26 -8.48 -5.79 1.87
N LEU A 27 -8.48 -4.58 1.26
CA LEU A 27 -9.53 -3.59 1.46
C LEU A 27 -10.89 -4.08 0.93
N PHE A 28 -10.91 -4.66 -0.27
CA PHE A 28 -12.13 -5.16 -0.89
C PHE A 28 -12.82 -6.24 -0.04
N LEU A 29 -12.02 -7.16 0.53
CA LEU A 29 -12.49 -8.22 1.42
C LEU A 29 -12.91 -7.71 2.80
N SER A 30 -12.38 -6.55 3.23
CA SER A 30 -12.69 -5.93 4.51
C SER A 30 -14.00 -5.13 4.54
N ARG A 31 -14.69 -4.99 3.41
CA ARG A 31 -15.96 -4.25 3.33
C ARG A 31 -17.01 -4.88 4.27
N PRO A 32 -17.86 -4.06 4.92
CA PRO A 32 -18.03 -2.62 4.72
C PRO A 32 -17.15 -1.72 5.63
N ARG A 33 -16.10 -2.25 6.26
CA ARG A 33 -15.24 -1.46 7.16
C ARG A 33 -14.60 -0.28 6.41
N ARG A 34 -14.35 0.80 7.15
CA ARG A 34 -13.67 2.03 6.70
C ARG A 34 -12.47 2.31 7.58
N ASN A 35 -11.55 3.13 7.09
CA ASN A 35 -10.29 3.48 7.75
C ASN A 35 -9.42 2.24 8.06
N VAL A 36 -9.55 1.21 7.23
CA VAL A 36 -8.81 -0.05 7.34
C VAL A 36 -7.33 0.21 7.12
N ILE A 37 -6.93 1.07 6.17
CA ILE A 37 -5.51 1.43 5.99
C ILE A 37 -4.95 2.04 7.27
N ALA A 38 -5.63 3.06 7.81
CA ALA A 38 -5.14 3.79 8.98
C ALA A 38 -5.12 2.95 10.25
N ALA A 39 -6.13 2.07 10.44
CA ALA A 39 -6.26 1.26 11.64
C ALA A 39 -5.39 0.00 11.62
N ASP A 40 -5.34 -0.71 10.50
CA ASP A 40 -4.79 -2.06 10.44
C ASP A 40 -3.41 -2.12 9.78
N PHE A 41 -3.12 -1.24 8.81
CA PHE A 41 -1.92 -1.34 7.97
C PHE A 41 -0.85 -0.29 8.28
N LEU A 42 -1.25 0.96 8.52
CA LEU A 42 -0.31 2.05 8.75
C LEU A 42 0.63 1.79 9.95
N PRO A 43 0.17 1.28 11.11
CA PRO A 43 1.07 0.95 12.21
C PRO A 43 2.14 -0.08 11.84
N GLU A 44 1.77 -1.08 11.04
CA GLU A 44 2.68 -2.14 10.60
C GLU A 44 3.68 -1.62 9.54
N PHE A 45 3.23 -0.74 8.64
CA PHE A 45 4.13 -0.09 7.68
C PHE A 45 5.17 0.80 8.38
N GLU A 46 4.78 1.51 9.42
CA GLU A 46 5.69 2.34 10.22
C GLU A 46 6.66 1.48 11.03
N ALA A 47 6.18 0.41 11.67
CA ALA A 47 7.02 -0.53 12.40
C ALA A 47 8.01 -1.28 11.49
N GLY A 48 7.61 -1.55 10.24
CA GLY A 48 8.42 -2.20 9.21
C GLY A 48 9.35 -1.27 8.43
N GLU A 49 9.35 0.05 8.73
CA GLU A 49 10.14 1.06 8.01
C GLU A 49 9.87 1.06 6.48
N ILE A 50 8.62 0.80 6.09
CA ILE A 50 8.20 0.78 4.68
C ILE A 50 8.12 2.20 4.14
N GLY A 51 8.96 2.51 3.15
CA GLY A 51 9.02 3.83 2.51
C GLY A 51 8.26 3.93 1.19
N LEU A 52 8.00 2.80 0.52
CA LEU A 52 7.27 2.77 -0.74
C LEU A 52 6.57 1.41 -0.93
N LEU A 53 5.32 1.47 -1.40
CA LEU A 53 4.49 0.30 -1.69
C LEU A 53 3.96 0.37 -3.12
N GLY A 54 4.33 -0.61 -3.94
CA GLY A 54 3.64 -0.96 -5.17
C GLY A 54 2.45 -1.86 -4.82
N VAL A 55 1.24 -1.32 -4.97
CA VAL A 55 0.03 -2.07 -4.63
C VAL A 55 -0.55 -2.77 -5.85
N ALA A 56 -0.79 -4.08 -5.72
CA ALA A 56 -1.20 -4.93 -6.82
C ALA A 56 -2.71 -4.84 -7.08
N LEU A 57 -3.09 -4.66 -8.35
CA LEU A 57 -4.46 -4.87 -8.82
C LEU A 57 -4.58 -6.24 -9.46
N TYR A 58 -4.67 -7.27 -8.61
CA TYR A 58 -4.93 -8.63 -9.06
C TYR A 58 -6.42 -8.84 -9.35
N ILE A 59 -6.78 -9.53 -10.44
CA ILE A 59 -8.17 -9.89 -10.75
C ILE A 59 -8.27 -11.40 -10.87
N GLU A 60 -9.14 -12.00 -10.04
CA GLU A 60 -9.38 -13.44 -10.08
C GLU A 60 -10.07 -13.85 -11.38
N VAL A 61 -9.71 -15.04 -11.89
CA VAL A 61 -10.19 -15.56 -13.18
C VAL A 61 -11.72 -15.62 -13.28
N GLN A 62 -12.41 -15.81 -12.16
CA GLN A 62 -13.89 -15.87 -12.11
C GLN A 62 -14.58 -14.56 -12.53
N TYR A 63 -13.87 -13.43 -12.49
CA TYR A 63 -14.40 -12.14 -12.94
C TYR A 63 -14.11 -11.88 -14.42
N VAL A 64 -13.32 -12.72 -15.09
CA VAL A 64 -12.94 -12.54 -16.49
C VAL A 64 -13.92 -13.27 -17.42
N PRO A 65 -14.31 -12.66 -18.57
CA PRO A 65 -13.97 -11.30 -19.01
C PRO A 65 -14.94 -10.23 -18.50
N ASP A 66 -16.18 -10.62 -18.18
CA ASP A 66 -17.32 -9.70 -18.13
C ASP A 66 -17.28 -8.71 -16.97
N GLN A 67 -16.69 -9.09 -15.83
CA GLN A 67 -16.67 -8.29 -14.61
C GLN A 67 -15.28 -7.73 -14.26
N ALA A 68 -14.24 -8.09 -15.00
CA ALA A 68 -12.85 -7.78 -14.65
C ALA A 68 -12.63 -6.26 -14.51
N LEU A 69 -13.14 -5.48 -15.48
CA LEU A 69 -13.05 -4.02 -15.45
C LEU A 69 -13.82 -3.42 -14.26
N ARG A 70 -15.04 -3.90 -14.01
CA ARG A 70 -15.88 -3.45 -12.90
C ARG A 70 -15.16 -3.66 -11.56
N VAL A 71 -14.64 -4.87 -11.34
CA VAL A 71 -13.93 -5.23 -10.11
C VAL A 71 -12.64 -4.42 -9.96
N ALA A 72 -11.89 -4.21 -11.04
CA ALA A 72 -10.68 -3.39 -11.01
C ALA A 72 -10.99 -1.95 -10.59
N LEU A 73 -12.01 -1.33 -11.20
CA LEU A 73 -12.42 0.04 -10.88
C LEU A 73 -12.95 0.17 -9.45
N ASP A 74 -13.72 -0.81 -8.96
CA ASP A 74 -14.22 -0.81 -7.59
C ASP A 74 -13.06 -0.86 -6.57
N ARG A 75 -12.00 -1.64 -6.85
CA ARG A 75 -10.81 -1.71 -6.00
C ARG A 75 -9.99 -0.42 -6.03
N VAL A 76 -9.82 0.20 -7.20
CA VAL A 76 -9.15 1.51 -7.32
C VAL A 76 -9.94 2.60 -6.57
N ALA A 77 -11.27 2.62 -6.71
CA ALA A 77 -12.12 3.58 -6.03
C ALA A 77 -12.03 3.42 -4.51
N LEU A 78 -12.09 2.18 -4.01
CA LEU A 78 -11.95 1.90 -2.58
C LEU A 78 -10.59 2.33 -2.03
N LEU A 79 -9.50 2.02 -2.75
CA LEU A 79 -8.16 2.45 -2.36
C LEU A 79 -8.07 3.97 -2.22
N LYS A 80 -8.62 4.72 -3.18
CA LYS A 80 -8.63 6.19 -3.12
C LYS A 80 -9.38 6.72 -1.90
N VAL A 81 -10.57 6.19 -1.61
CA VAL A 81 -11.36 6.59 -0.44
C VAL A 81 -10.59 6.32 0.86
N GLU A 82 -9.91 5.18 0.95
CA GLU A 82 -9.12 4.85 2.13
C GLU A 82 -7.88 5.74 2.26
N LEU A 83 -7.23 6.11 1.16
CA LEU A 83 -6.10 7.04 1.18
C LEU A 83 -6.53 8.47 1.57
N GLU A 84 -7.74 8.91 1.22
CA GLU A 84 -8.29 10.20 1.67
C GLU A 84 -8.49 10.26 3.20
N SER A 85 -8.55 9.11 3.88
CA SER A 85 -8.71 9.04 5.34
C SER A 85 -7.43 9.38 6.13
N THR A 86 -6.27 9.46 5.47
CA THR A 86 -4.98 9.70 6.14
C THR A 86 -4.04 10.55 5.29
N SER A 87 -3.39 11.53 5.91
CA SER A 87 -2.34 12.32 5.27
C SER A 87 -0.96 11.66 5.33
N ARG A 88 -0.86 10.46 5.90
CA ARG A 88 0.41 9.75 6.12
C ARG A 88 0.89 8.95 4.90
N LEU A 89 0.01 8.74 3.91
CA LEU A 89 0.31 8.04 2.68
C LEU A 89 -0.05 8.92 1.49
N VAL A 90 0.79 8.87 0.45
CA VAL A 90 0.60 9.65 -0.78
C VAL A 90 0.58 8.71 -1.97
N LEU A 91 -0.47 8.80 -2.80
CA LEU A 91 -0.53 8.04 -4.05
C LEU A 91 0.37 8.70 -5.09
N CYS A 92 1.41 7.98 -5.51
CA CYS A 92 2.32 8.39 -6.57
C CYS A 92 2.09 7.56 -7.83
N LYS A 93 2.18 8.18 -9.00
CA LYS A 93 2.05 7.59 -10.34
C LYS A 93 3.32 7.75 -11.18
N THR A 94 4.25 8.59 -10.72
CA THR A 94 5.52 8.86 -11.41
C THR A 94 6.69 8.80 -10.43
N SER A 95 7.90 8.59 -10.94
CA SER A 95 9.11 8.64 -10.11
C SER A 95 9.30 10.02 -9.46
N ALA A 96 8.98 11.10 -10.18
CA ALA A 96 9.05 12.46 -9.65
C ALA A 96 8.12 12.67 -8.45
N GLU A 97 6.89 12.14 -8.51
CA GLU A 97 5.96 12.18 -7.37
C GLU A 97 6.49 11.36 -6.18
N ILE A 98 7.12 10.20 -6.43
CA ILE A 98 7.75 9.37 -5.39
C ILE A 98 8.89 10.15 -4.72
N GLU A 99 9.80 10.71 -5.51
CA GLU A 99 10.92 11.51 -5.01
C GLU A 99 10.42 12.68 -4.16
N GLN A 100 9.38 13.39 -4.61
CA GLN A 100 8.79 14.50 -3.87
C GLN A 100 8.15 14.07 -2.54
N ALA A 101 7.57 12.87 -2.47
CA ALA A 101 6.95 12.34 -1.26
C ALA A 101 7.96 11.84 -0.21
N GLN A 102 9.24 11.67 -0.58
CA GLN A 102 10.32 11.19 0.29
C GLN A 102 11.16 12.31 0.93
N VAL A 103 10.84 13.58 0.64
CA VAL A 103 11.51 14.79 1.19
C VAL A 103 10.75 15.33 2.39
#